data_AF-A0A351BEZ2-F1
#
_entry.id   AF-A0A351BEZ2-F1
#
_cell.length_a   1.000
_cell.length_b   1.000
_cell.length_c   1.000
_cell.angle_alpha   90.00
_cell.angle_beta   90.00
_cell.angle_gamma   90.00
#
_symmetry.space_group_name_H-M   'P 1'
#
loop_
_entity.id
_entity.type
_entity.pdbx_description
1 polymer ?
#
loop_
_entity_poly.entity_id
_entity_poly.type
_entity_poly.pdbx_seq_one_letter_code
_entity_poly.pdbx_strand_id
1 'polypeptide(L)'
;MDACYAHDGSGVVGGYKNELGKWNTAGHADRIVRVGDDQLTVFAKLYDEPGTPPRRARLPALHAGHLSSVLAKLAAYPRRLADLGDDYFSTEMWHETMQQHDGTIVRNADRSAPFAATPEDWVLSGPHFFLANPFNKTPRAICSANGHYDPLDLETLPDDYLPRSNYRPMQDRAEYARRTPRVSWSEAETLTLPWDQLTAEEQAEHASQKDQPVSVQRWRQKRVTEYFRYVQRRRISTSMERTLISIVAPPGAAHIHPVLSLAFKTAHVLTSFTGLTHSTIYDFFVKSTGLGDVYDSTLSRLPYFVSQPVSLRTAILNCLTTHYSPLWAEVFTPAFTTQRWSQPDNPRLPPDFFARLPPEEILRQGGGVGGVEA
;
A
#
# COMPACT_ATOMS: atom_id res chain seq x y z
N MET A 1 32.08 20.06 -5.97
CA MET A 1 32.51 19.48 -4.67
C MET A 1 33.29 20.52 -3.87
N ASP A 2 34.31 21.15 -4.44
CA ASP A 2 35.15 22.13 -3.72
C ASP A 2 34.37 23.35 -3.20
N ALA A 3 33.36 23.80 -3.96
CA ALA A 3 32.47 24.87 -3.53
C ALA A 3 31.74 24.59 -2.20
N CYS A 4 31.58 23.33 -1.79
CA CYS A 4 31.01 23.00 -0.48
C CYS A 4 31.95 23.37 0.68
N TYR A 5 33.27 23.23 0.50
CA TYR A 5 34.26 23.55 1.52
C TYR A 5 34.49 25.06 1.69
N ALA A 6 34.18 25.85 0.66
CA ALA A 6 34.27 27.31 0.67
C ALA A 6 32.97 28.00 1.12
N HIS A 7 31.88 27.25 1.30
CA HIS A 7 30.58 27.79 1.67
C HIS A 7 30.51 28.03 3.19
N ASP A 8 29.91 29.14 3.62
CA ASP A 8 29.86 29.58 5.03
C ASP A 8 28.84 28.82 5.90
N GLY A 9 27.93 28.10 5.26
CA GLY A 9 26.90 27.27 5.90
C GLY A 9 25.58 28.00 6.16
N SER A 10 25.44 29.23 5.66
CA SER A 10 24.20 30.01 5.75
C SER A 10 23.16 29.56 4.71
N GLY A 11 21.89 29.77 5.02
CA GLY A 11 20.78 29.42 4.12
C GLY A 11 20.38 27.95 4.13
N VAL A 12 19.41 27.61 3.27
CA VAL A 12 18.87 26.24 3.16
C VAL A 12 19.62 25.50 2.06
N VAL A 13 20.13 24.31 2.37
CA VAL A 13 20.72 23.44 1.35
C VAL A 13 19.62 22.94 0.40
N GLY A 14 19.83 23.14 -0.90
CA GLY A 14 18.91 22.66 -1.91
C GLY A 14 18.95 21.14 -2.09
N GLY A 15 17.84 20.56 -2.58
CA GLY A 15 17.75 19.14 -2.89
C GLY A 15 18.59 18.69 -4.09
N TYR A 16 18.35 17.47 -4.56
CA TYR A 16 19.00 16.90 -5.77
C TYR A 16 18.71 17.70 -7.04
N LYS A 17 17.52 18.30 -7.11
CA LYS A 17 17.08 19.18 -8.19
C LYS A 17 16.76 20.56 -7.63
N ASN A 18 16.99 21.60 -8.43
CA ASN A 18 16.56 22.96 -8.11
C ASN A 18 15.07 23.16 -8.45
N GLU A 19 14.55 24.36 -8.19
CA GLU A 19 13.15 24.73 -8.46
C GLU A 19 12.76 24.62 -9.94
N LEU A 20 13.74 24.64 -10.85
CA LEU A 20 13.55 24.44 -12.29
C LEU A 20 13.61 22.96 -12.70
N GLY A 21 13.68 22.03 -11.75
CA GLY A 21 13.76 20.59 -12.00
C GLY A 21 15.09 20.11 -12.58
N LYS A 22 16.11 20.97 -12.65
CA LYS A 22 17.47 20.63 -13.13
C LYS A 22 18.33 20.11 -11.98
N TRP A 23 19.32 19.27 -12.30
CA TRP A 23 20.29 18.81 -11.31
C TRP A 23 20.95 19.98 -10.59
N ASN A 24 20.95 19.93 -9.26
CA ASN A 24 21.50 20.97 -8.42
C ASN A 24 22.99 20.71 -8.17
N THR A 25 23.84 21.55 -8.76
CA THR A 25 25.30 21.47 -8.61
C THR A 25 25.87 22.53 -7.65
N ALA A 26 25.01 23.35 -7.03
CA ALA A 26 25.46 24.38 -6.09
C ALA A 26 26.09 23.77 -4.84
N GLY A 27 27.28 24.26 -4.49
CA GLY A 27 28.00 23.87 -3.28
C GLY A 27 27.33 24.43 -2.02
N HIS A 28 27.33 23.63 -0.95
CA HIS A 28 26.85 24.06 0.37
C HIS A 28 27.59 23.26 1.45
N ALA A 29 27.97 23.90 2.55
CA ALA A 29 28.76 23.28 3.62
C ALA A 29 28.08 22.02 4.18
N ASP A 30 26.76 22.09 4.36
CA ASP A 30 25.95 20.96 4.86
C ASP A 30 25.87 19.75 3.89
N ARG A 31 26.31 19.87 2.62
CA ARG A 31 26.46 18.69 1.75
C ARG A 31 27.62 17.77 2.19
N ILE A 32 28.50 18.26 3.07
CA ILE A 32 29.58 17.48 3.67
C ILE A 32 29.01 16.72 4.88
N VAL A 33 28.60 15.48 4.66
CA VAL A 33 28.05 14.62 5.71
C VAL A 33 29.18 14.01 6.53
N ARG A 34 29.34 14.47 7.78
CA ARG A 34 30.30 13.90 8.73
C ARG A 34 29.67 12.69 9.44
N VAL A 35 30.33 11.54 9.34
CA VAL A 35 29.86 10.28 9.94
C VAL A 35 30.85 9.84 11.03
N GLY A 36 30.44 9.96 12.29
CA GLY A 36 31.17 9.46 13.46
C GLY A 36 30.44 8.27 14.11
N ASP A 37 30.94 7.82 15.26
CA ASP A 37 30.42 6.63 15.96
C ASP A 37 28.95 6.77 16.37
N ASP A 38 28.49 7.98 16.72
CA ASP A 38 27.10 8.26 17.06
C ASP A 38 26.18 8.08 15.85
N GLN A 39 26.56 8.60 14.68
CA GLN A 39 25.78 8.44 13.44
C GLN A 39 25.76 6.97 12.99
N LEU A 40 26.90 6.29 13.08
CA LEU A 40 27.01 4.87 12.78
C LEU A 40 26.11 4.02 13.68
N THR A 41 25.94 4.40 14.94
CA THR A 41 25.00 3.73 15.87
C THR A 41 23.56 3.90 15.42
N VAL A 42 23.18 5.10 14.97
CA VAL A 42 21.85 5.37 14.38
C VAL A 42 21.64 4.55 13.12
N PHE A 43 22.63 4.46 12.23
CA PHE A 43 22.53 3.73 10.97
C PHE A 43 22.40 2.22 11.19
N ALA A 44 23.21 1.63 12.07
CA ALA A 44 23.10 0.22 12.43
C ALA A 44 21.70 -0.10 12.97
N LYS A 45 21.16 0.76 13.84
CA LYS A 45 19.82 0.56 14.41
C LYS A 45 18.68 0.65 13.37
N LEU A 46 18.85 1.45 12.32
CA LEU A 46 17.80 1.68 11.33
C LEU A 46 17.84 0.71 10.15
N TYR A 47 19.04 0.42 9.67
CA TYR A 47 19.22 -0.27 8.41
C TYR A 47 19.66 -1.70 8.59
N ASP A 48 20.29 -2.07 9.71
CA ASP A 48 20.91 -3.37 9.90
C ASP A 48 20.16 -4.27 10.89
N GLU A 49 20.57 -5.54 10.93
CA GLU A 49 20.00 -6.50 11.85
C GLU A 49 20.33 -6.13 13.31
N PRO A 50 19.43 -6.43 14.27
CA PRO A 50 19.69 -6.22 15.69
C PRO A 50 21.03 -6.83 16.12
N GLY A 51 21.84 -6.04 16.83
CA GLY A 51 23.17 -6.44 17.29
C GLY A 51 24.33 -6.14 16.33
N THR A 52 24.07 -5.55 15.16
CA THR A 52 25.13 -5.10 14.25
C THR A 52 26.01 -4.03 14.92
N PRO A 53 27.35 -4.22 15.00
CA PRO A 53 28.25 -3.21 15.53
C PRO A 53 28.19 -1.92 14.71
N PRO A 54 28.19 -0.72 15.33
CA PRO A 54 28.09 0.56 14.62
C PRO A 54 29.09 0.71 13.46
N ARG A 55 30.34 0.28 13.65
CA ARG A 55 31.39 0.35 12.63
C ARG A 55 31.20 -0.59 11.43
N ARG A 56 30.17 -1.43 11.45
CA ARG A 56 29.73 -2.29 10.33
C ARG A 56 28.41 -1.82 9.72
N ALA A 57 27.88 -0.67 10.17
CA ALA A 57 26.62 -0.15 9.67
C ALA A 57 26.67 0.15 8.17
N ARG A 58 25.57 -0.15 7.47
CA ARG A 58 25.37 0.37 6.12
C ARG A 58 25.21 1.88 6.13
N LEU A 59 25.85 2.54 5.18
CA LEU A 59 25.76 3.99 5.03
C LEU A 59 24.52 4.36 4.20
N PRO A 60 23.63 5.24 4.72
CA PRO A 60 22.50 5.74 3.95
C PRO A 60 22.93 6.70 2.83
N ALA A 61 22.08 6.80 1.81
CA ALA A 61 22.17 7.78 0.74
C ALA A 61 21.69 9.16 1.22
N LEU A 62 22.54 9.86 1.97
CA LEU A 62 22.31 11.23 2.44
C LEU A 62 23.03 12.25 1.56
N HIS A 63 22.34 13.35 1.23
CA HIS A 63 22.92 14.45 0.44
C HIS A 63 23.13 15.74 1.25
N ALA A 64 22.73 15.74 2.52
CA ALA A 64 22.85 16.86 3.45
C ALA A 64 22.97 16.35 4.90
N GLY A 65 23.79 17.01 5.71
CA GLY A 65 24.11 16.63 7.09
C GLY A 65 22.90 16.72 8.01
N HIS A 66 22.09 17.78 7.89
CA HIS A 66 20.92 18.00 8.74
C HIS A 66 19.87 16.86 8.65
N LEU A 67 19.84 16.10 7.55
CA LEU A 67 18.94 14.96 7.36
C LEU A 67 19.21 13.83 8.36
N SER A 68 20.42 13.78 8.95
CA SER A 68 20.78 12.83 9.99
C SER A 68 19.90 12.99 11.25
N SER A 69 19.40 14.19 11.53
CA SER A 69 18.49 14.44 12.67
C SER A 69 17.15 13.71 12.51
N VAL A 70 16.67 13.56 11.27
CA VAL A 70 15.44 12.80 10.97
C VAL A 70 15.67 11.32 11.21
N LEU A 71 16.82 10.80 10.76
CA LEU A 71 17.21 9.41 11.02
C LEU A 71 17.33 9.13 12.52
N ALA A 72 17.93 10.03 13.30
CA ALA A 72 18.02 9.87 14.75
C ALA A 72 16.63 9.75 15.40
N LYS A 73 15.64 10.55 14.97
CA LYS A 73 14.26 10.47 15.48
C LYS A 73 13.57 9.17 15.08
N LEU A 74 13.73 8.73 13.83
CA LEU A 74 13.22 7.44 13.36
C LEU A 74 13.81 6.29 14.16
N ALA A 75 15.12 6.34 14.45
CA ALA A 75 15.83 5.35 15.22
C ALA A 75 15.38 5.33 16.69
N ALA A 76 15.10 6.49 17.27
CA ALA A 76 14.67 6.64 18.66
C ALA A 76 13.26 6.12 18.91
N TYR A 77 12.37 6.13 17.91
CA TYR A 77 11.03 5.61 18.07
C TYR A 77 11.09 4.12 18.48
N PRO A 78 10.30 3.65 19.46
CA PRO A 78 10.51 2.32 20.07
C PRO A 78 9.86 1.18 19.29
N ARG A 79 8.76 1.44 18.57
CA ARG A 79 7.97 0.40 17.90
C ARG A 79 8.20 0.37 16.40
N ARG A 80 8.23 -0.81 15.81
CA ARG A 80 8.45 -1.08 14.39
C ARG A 80 7.29 -1.89 13.82
N LEU A 81 7.17 -1.92 12.50
CA LEU A 81 6.23 -2.82 11.84
C LEU A 81 6.53 -4.28 12.20
N ALA A 82 7.82 -4.66 12.30
CA ALA A 82 8.26 -5.98 12.74
C ALA A 82 7.66 -6.43 14.08
N ASP A 83 7.37 -5.48 14.99
CA ASP A 83 6.82 -5.77 16.32
C ASP A 83 5.35 -6.21 16.29
N LEU A 84 4.71 -6.19 15.12
CA LEU A 84 3.40 -6.83 14.91
C LEU A 84 3.51 -8.36 14.84
N GLY A 85 4.71 -8.92 14.59
CA GLY A 85 4.92 -10.36 14.50
C GLY A 85 3.95 -11.02 13.51
N ASP A 86 3.21 -12.04 13.98
CA ASP A 86 2.25 -12.81 13.18
C ASP A 86 0.93 -12.08 12.90
N ASP A 87 0.80 -10.78 13.22
CA ASP A 87 -0.39 -9.97 12.91
C ASP A 87 -0.40 -9.41 11.48
N TYR A 88 0.66 -9.65 10.71
CA TYR A 88 0.72 -9.35 9.29
C TYR A 88 1.51 -10.40 8.50
N PHE A 89 1.26 -10.46 7.19
CA PHE A 89 1.88 -11.43 6.29
C PHE A 89 2.26 -10.76 4.97
N SER A 90 3.51 -10.96 4.52
CA SER A 90 4.03 -10.39 3.29
C SER A 90 4.02 -11.39 2.14
N THR A 91 3.72 -10.92 0.93
CA THR A 91 3.79 -11.74 -0.29
C THR A 91 4.13 -10.93 -1.54
N GLU A 92 4.90 -11.56 -2.42
CA GLU A 92 5.16 -11.06 -3.77
C GLU A 92 4.17 -11.64 -4.80
N MET A 93 3.33 -12.58 -4.36
CA MET A 93 2.25 -13.22 -5.12
C MET A 93 2.74 -13.90 -6.41
N TRP A 94 2.45 -13.37 -7.60
CA TRP A 94 2.73 -14.06 -8.86
C TRP A 94 3.98 -13.55 -9.57
N HIS A 95 5.00 -14.40 -9.68
CA HIS A 95 6.15 -14.13 -10.52
C HIS A 95 5.77 -14.31 -12.00
N GLU A 96 5.77 -13.20 -12.75
CA GLU A 96 5.28 -13.11 -14.12
C GLU A 96 5.75 -14.28 -14.99
N THR A 97 7.05 -14.60 -14.97
CA THR A 97 7.61 -15.68 -15.80
C THR A 97 7.11 -17.07 -15.37
N MET A 98 7.13 -17.35 -14.06
CA MET A 98 6.84 -18.70 -13.55
C MET A 98 5.35 -19.01 -13.64
N GLN A 99 4.52 -18.05 -13.22
CA GLN A 99 3.07 -18.23 -13.20
C GLN A 99 2.42 -18.09 -14.58
N GLN A 100 3.11 -17.52 -15.57
CA GLN A 100 2.70 -17.67 -16.97
C GLN A 100 3.05 -19.06 -17.52
N HIS A 101 4.20 -19.61 -17.14
CA HIS A 101 4.63 -20.93 -17.60
C HIS A 101 3.74 -22.05 -17.05
N ASP A 102 3.35 -21.99 -15.77
CA ASP A 102 2.44 -22.97 -15.15
C ASP A 102 0.93 -22.69 -15.40
N GLY A 103 0.64 -21.62 -16.14
CA GLY A 103 -0.71 -21.21 -16.52
C GLY A 103 -1.54 -20.54 -15.42
N THR A 104 -1.00 -20.27 -14.23
CA THR A 104 -1.71 -19.61 -13.11
C THR A 104 -2.23 -18.22 -13.50
N ILE A 105 -1.43 -17.46 -14.23
CA ILE A 105 -1.85 -16.21 -14.89
C ILE A 105 -1.50 -16.27 -16.36
N VAL A 106 -2.30 -15.63 -17.21
CA VAL A 106 -2.09 -15.62 -18.66
C VAL A 106 -2.05 -14.18 -19.15
N ARG A 107 -1.04 -13.85 -19.95
CA ARG A 107 -1.06 -12.65 -20.79
C ARG A 107 -1.46 -13.06 -22.20
N ASN A 108 -2.49 -12.40 -22.76
CA ASN A 108 -2.99 -12.78 -24.07
C ASN A 108 -1.93 -12.56 -25.16
N ALA A 109 -1.86 -13.51 -26.12
CA ALA A 109 -0.85 -13.49 -27.19
C ALA A 109 -1.02 -12.28 -28.11
N ASP A 110 -2.26 -11.86 -28.36
CA ASP A 110 -2.63 -10.65 -29.12
C ASP A 110 -2.41 -9.34 -28.34
N ARG A 111 -1.91 -9.43 -27.09
CA ARG A 111 -1.71 -8.31 -26.17
C ARG A 111 -2.99 -7.57 -25.80
N SER A 112 -4.15 -8.22 -25.94
CA SER A 112 -5.41 -7.67 -25.46
C SER A 112 -5.41 -7.58 -23.92
N ALA A 113 -5.97 -6.47 -23.42
CA ALA A 113 -6.18 -6.22 -22.00
C ALA A 113 -7.66 -5.89 -21.77
N PRO A 114 -8.53 -6.90 -21.51
CA PRO A 114 -9.93 -6.67 -21.22
C PRO A 114 -10.09 -6.03 -19.84
N PHE A 115 -11.25 -5.39 -19.61
CA PHE A 115 -11.65 -4.99 -18.27
C PHE A 115 -11.86 -6.23 -17.40
N ALA A 116 -11.46 -6.17 -16.14
CA ALA A 116 -11.81 -7.20 -15.16
C ALA A 116 -13.32 -7.15 -14.89
N ALA A 117 -13.99 -8.32 -14.86
CA ALA A 117 -15.42 -8.38 -14.59
C ALA A 117 -15.71 -8.40 -13.09
N THR A 118 -14.86 -9.09 -12.32
CA THR A 118 -14.87 -9.06 -10.85
C THR A 118 -13.48 -8.75 -10.29
N PRO A 119 -13.36 -8.40 -9.00
CA PRO A 119 -12.04 -8.22 -8.39
C PRO A 119 -11.13 -9.44 -8.55
N GLU A 120 -11.66 -10.67 -8.54
CA GLU A 120 -10.92 -11.91 -8.77
C GLU A 120 -10.31 -12.03 -10.17
N ASP A 121 -10.80 -11.26 -11.14
CA ASP A 121 -10.24 -11.17 -12.50
C ASP A 121 -9.10 -10.16 -12.61
N TRP A 122 -8.97 -9.28 -11.61
CA TRP A 122 -8.04 -8.17 -11.67
C TRP A 122 -6.66 -8.58 -11.13
N VAL A 123 -5.70 -8.75 -12.04
CA VAL A 123 -4.28 -8.95 -11.70
C VAL A 123 -3.53 -7.62 -11.88
N LEU A 124 -3.42 -6.86 -10.81
CA LEU A 124 -2.84 -5.52 -10.82
C LEU A 124 -1.31 -5.52 -10.99
N SER A 125 -0.82 -4.39 -11.49
CA SER A 125 0.59 -4.10 -11.74
C SER A 125 0.90 -2.63 -11.49
N GLY A 126 2.17 -2.27 -11.38
CA GLY A 126 2.62 -0.94 -10.95
C GLY A 126 1.90 0.26 -11.60
N PRO A 127 1.66 0.31 -12.92
CA PRO A 127 0.97 1.44 -13.55
C PRO A 127 -0.45 1.70 -13.04
N HIS A 128 -1.15 0.68 -12.56
CA HIS A 128 -2.54 0.78 -12.13
C HIS A 128 -2.76 1.79 -11.01
N PHE A 129 -1.76 1.93 -10.13
CA PHE A 129 -1.85 2.79 -8.97
C PHE A 129 -0.68 3.77 -8.87
N PHE A 130 -0.91 4.85 -8.13
CA PHE A 130 0.11 5.80 -7.69
C PHE A 130 -0.07 6.09 -6.21
N LEU A 131 0.69 7.04 -5.66
CA LEU A 131 0.68 7.36 -4.24
C LEU A 131 -0.75 7.66 -3.76
N ALA A 132 -1.28 6.81 -2.88
CA ALA A 132 -2.63 6.93 -2.34
C ALA A 132 -3.74 7.05 -3.42
N ASN A 133 -3.48 6.56 -4.63
CA ASN A 133 -4.45 6.54 -5.73
C ASN A 133 -4.49 5.14 -6.34
N PRO A 134 -5.47 4.30 -5.96
CA PRO A 134 -5.63 2.94 -6.51
C PRO A 134 -5.95 2.90 -8.01
N PHE A 135 -6.48 4.00 -8.58
CA PHE A 135 -6.94 4.11 -9.96
C PHE A 135 -6.17 5.20 -10.71
N ASN A 136 -4.87 4.99 -10.90
CA ASN A 136 -3.98 5.94 -11.58
C ASN A 136 -4.04 5.82 -13.11
N LYS A 137 -3.86 4.61 -13.63
CA LYS A 137 -3.88 4.33 -15.08
C LYS A 137 -4.50 2.99 -15.38
N THR A 138 -4.99 2.83 -16.61
CA THR A 138 -5.52 1.57 -17.12
C THR A 138 -4.78 1.21 -18.42
N PRO A 139 -4.39 -0.06 -18.65
CA PRO A 139 -3.88 -0.48 -19.95
C PRO A 139 -4.85 -0.12 -21.07
N ARG A 140 -4.33 0.20 -22.26
CA ARG A 140 -5.15 0.28 -23.48
C ARG A 140 -5.70 -1.09 -23.83
N ALA A 141 -6.78 -1.12 -24.62
CA ALA A 141 -7.38 -2.36 -25.11
C ALA A 141 -6.36 -3.32 -25.75
N ILE A 142 -5.34 -2.78 -26.44
CA ILE A 142 -4.16 -3.50 -26.90
C ILE A 142 -2.90 -2.87 -26.27
N CYS A 143 -2.22 -3.63 -25.42
CA CYS A 143 -1.07 -3.17 -24.64
C CYS A 143 0.23 -3.89 -25.07
N SER A 144 0.74 -3.51 -26.23
CA SER A 144 1.98 -4.04 -26.82
C SER A 144 3.27 -3.34 -26.35
N ALA A 145 3.17 -2.14 -25.76
CA ALA A 145 4.33 -1.38 -25.27
C ALA A 145 4.11 -0.85 -23.85
N ASN A 146 5.22 -0.55 -23.15
CA ASN A 146 5.21 -0.10 -21.75
C ASN A 146 4.44 1.20 -21.50
N GLY A 147 4.28 2.04 -22.54
CA GLY A 147 3.54 3.29 -22.47
C GLY A 147 2.06 3.20 -22.84
N HIS A 148 1.54 2.01 -23.16
CA HIS A 148 0.13 1.83 -23.57
C HIS A 148 -0.82 1.80 -22.37
N TYR A 149 -0.80 2.89 -21.62
CA TYR A 149 -1.62 3.12 -20.45
C TYR A 149 -2.22 4.52 -20.53
N ASP A 150 -3.52 4.62 -20.28
CA ASP A 150 -4.21 5.90 -20.24
C ASP A 150 -4.49 6.29 -18.79
N PRO A 151 -4.31 7.58 -18.42
CA PRO A 151 -4.68 8.07 -17.09
C PRO A 151 -6.19 7.95 -16.88
N LEU A 152 -6.56 7.70 -15.63
CA LEU A 152 -7.97 7.67 -15.22
C LEU A 152 -8.34 9.01 -14.60
N ASP A 153 -9.49 9.53 -15.02
CA ASP A 153 -10.14 10.66 -14.37
C ASP A 153 -11.00 10.13 -13.21
N LEU A 154 -10.67 10.57 -12.00
CA LEU A 154 -11.34 10.11 -10.79
C LEU A 154 -12.73 10.76 -10.61
N GLU A 155 -12.99 11.90 -11.25
CA GLU A 155 -14.27 12.62 -11.15
C GLU A 155 -15.38 11.93 -11.95
N THR A 156 -15.01 11.21 -13.01
CA THR A 156 -15.93 10.57 -13.95
C THR A 156 -15.87 9.04 -13.92
N LEU A 157 -15.05 8.46 -13.04
CA LEU A 157 -14.90 7.03 -12.90
C LEU A 157 -16.24 6.39 -12.46
N PRO A 158 -16.69 5.26 -13.02
CA PRO A 158 -17.84 4.51 -12.50
C PRO A 158 -17.63 4.03 -11.06
N ASP A 159 -18.72 3.85 -10.30
CA ASP A 159 -18.68 3.48 -8.88
C ASP A 159 -18.20 2.05 -8.65
N ASP A 160 -18.43 1.16 -9.60
CA ASP A 160 -18.01 -0.24 -9.59
C ASP A 160 -16.77 -0.49 -10.47
N TYR A 161 -16.08 0.57 -10.89
CA TYR A 161 -14.99 0.48 -11.87
C TYR A 161 -13.89 -0.50 -11.47
N LEU A 162 -13.54 -1.38 -12.40
CA LEU A 162 -12.37 -2.23 -12.36
C LEU A 162 -11.49 -1.97 -13.59
N PRO A 163 -10.16 -1.82 -13.45
CA PRO A 163 -9.29 -1.52 -14.58
C PRO A 163 -9.18 -2.68 -15.58
N ARG A 164 -8.64 -2.36 -16.76
CA ARG A 164 -8.12 -3.38 -17.67
C ARG A 164 -6.89 -4.03 -17.05
N SER A 165 -6.61 -5.27 -17.39
CA SER A 165 -5.38 -5.95 -16.96
C SER A 165 -4.66 -6.62 -18.11
N ASN A 166 -3.32 -6.56 -18.08
CA ASN A 166 -2.47 -7.31 -19.00
C ASN A 166 -2.39 -8.80 -18.67
N TYR A 167 -2.82 -9.18 -17.45
CA TYR A 167 -2.80 -10.55 -16.96
C TYR A 167 -4.20 -10.94 -16.52
N ARG A 168 -4.64 -12.12 -16.93
CA ARG A 168 -5.87 -12.75 -16.41
C ARG A 168 -5.50 -13.94 -15.53
N PRO A 169 -6.26 -14.22 -14.47
CA PRO A 169 -6.13 -15.47 -13.73
C PRO A 169 -6.50 -16.67 -14.62
N MET A 170 -6.05 -17.85 -14.23
CA MET A 170 -6.48 -19.09 -14.87
C MET A 170 -8.00 -19.32 -14.72
N GLN A 171 -8.60 -20.00 -15.70
CA GLN A 171 -10.05 -20.23 -15.72
C GLN A 171 -10.52 -21.18 -14.61
N ASP A 172 -9.71 -22.19 -14.27
CA ASP A 172 -9.98 -23.08 -13.14
C ASP A 172 -9.80 -22.32 -11.82
N ARG A 173 -10.91 -21.83 -11.27
CA ARG A 173 -10.92 -21.03 -10.05
C ARG A 173 -10.58 -21.82 -8.79
N ALA A 174 -10.89 -23.12 -8.77
CA ALA A 174 -10.57 -23.97 -7.64
C ALA A 174 -9.05 -24.16 -7.56
N GLU A 175 -8.42 -24.46 -8.70
CA GLU A 175 -6.97 -24.58 -8.78
C GLU A 175 -6.27 -23.24 -8.55
N TYR A 176 -6.78 -22.14 -9.12
CA TYR A 176 -6.26 -20.79 -8.84
C TYR A 176 -6.29 -20.49 -7.34
N ALA A 177 -7.42 -20.74 -6.68
CA ALA A 177 -7.57 -20.57 -5.25
C ALA A 177 -6.61 -21.45 -4.43
N ARG A 178 -6.34 -22.69 -4.89
CA ARG A 178 -5.38 -23.60 -4.25
C ARG A 178 -3.95 -23.06 -4.36
N ARG A 179 -3.59 -22.45 -5.49
CA ARG A 179 -2.26 -21.86 -5.72
C ARG A 179 -2.08 -20.53 -4.98
N THR A 180 -3.16 -19.79 -4.72
CA THR A 180 -3.07 -18.47 -4.08
C THR A 180 -2.44 -18.59 -2.69
N PRO A 181 -1.40 -17.77 -2.37
CA PRO A 181 -0.79 -17.77 -1.05
C PRO A 181 -1.80 -17.55 0.07
N ARG A 182 -1.54 -18.15 1.23
CA ARG A 182 -2.36 -18.00 2.44
C ARG A 182 -1.57 -17.29 3.52
N VAL A 183 -2.29 -16.58 4.38
CA VAL A 183 -1.69 -15.94 5.56
C VAL A 183 -1.21 -17.00 6.55
N SER A 184 -0.30 -16.61 7.46
CA SER A 184 0.27 -17.53 8.45
C SER A 184 -0.69 -17.89 9.59
N TRP A 185 -1.73 -17.08 9.84
CA TRP A 185 -2.68 -17.30 10.93
C TRP A 185 -3.99 -17.95 10.46
N SER A 186 -4.67 -18.61 11.40
CA SER A 186 -6.00 -19.18 11.18
C SER A 186 -7.09 -18.29 11.75
N GLU A 187 -8.23 -18.23 11.07
CA GLU A 187 -9.44 -17.53 11.53
C GLU A 187 -10.60 -18.49 11.58
N ALA A 188 -11.48 -18.30 12.57
CA ALA A 188 -12.76 -18.96 12.63
C ALA A 188 -13.65 -18.43 11.51
N GLU A 189 -14.25 -19.34 10.75
CA GLU A 189 -15.24 -19.05 9.73
C GLU A 189 -16.51 -19.81 10.08
N THR A 190 -17.63 -19.08 10.08
CA THR A 190 -18.95 -19.69 10.18
C THR A 190 -19.37 -20.17 8.80
N LEU A 191 -19.52 -21.49 8.66
CA LEU A 191 -19.97 -22.14 7.44
C LEU A 191 -21.35 -22.73 7.65
N THR A 192 -22.29 -22.43 6.74
CA THR A 192 -23.58 -23.12 6.69
C THR A 192 -23.44 -24.29 5.73
N LEU A 193 -23.37 -25.50 6.29
CA LEU A 193 -23.10 -26.72 5.54
C LEU A 193 -24.33 -27.63 5.51
N PRO A 194 -24.61 -28.28 4.37
CA PRO A 194 -25.50 -29.43 4.32
C PRO A 194 -25.09 -30.51 5.31
N TRP A 195 -26.07 -31.25 5.85
CA TRP A 195 -25.85 -32.27 6.89
C TRP A 195 -24.77 -33.31 6.54
N ASP A 196 -24.70 -33.70 5.26
CA ASP A 196 -23.75 -34.69 4.73
C ASP A 196 -22.30 -34.18 4.63
N GLN A 197 -22.08 -32.86 4.76
CA GLN A 197 -20.75 -32.22 4.75
C GLN A 197 -20.20 -31.92 6.16
N LEU A 198 -21.00 -32.20 7.19
CA LEU A 198 -20.59 -32.10 8.59
C LEU A 198 -19.70 -33.28 8.98
N THR A 199 -18.76 -33.06 9.90
CA THR A 199 -18.03 -34.15 10.54
C THR A 199 -18.96 -34.95 11.44
N ALA A 200 -18.56 -36.18 11.82
CA ALA A 200 -19.34 -36.99 12.74
C ALA A 200 -19.57 -36.30 14.10
N GLU A 201 -18.59 -35.50 14.55
CA GLU A 201 -18.67 -34.71 15.78
C GLU A 201 -19.68 -33.57 15.63
N GLU A 202 -19.60 -32.79 14.55
CA GLU A 202 -20.56 -31.73 14.25
C GLU A 202 -21.99 -32.28 14.10
N GLN A 203 -22.17 -33.44 13.46
CA GLN A 203 -23.48 -34.11 13.37
C GLN A 203 -24.01 -34.54 14.75
N ALA A 204 -23.14 -35.02 15.64
CA ALA A 204 -23.55 -35.40 17.00
C ALA A 204 -23.97 -34.18 17.82
N GLU A 205 -23.23 -33.08 17.74
CA GLU A 205 -23.55 -31.81 18.42
C GLU A 205 -24.84 -31.18 17.91
N HIS A 206 -25.12 -31.32 16.61
CA HIS A 206 -26.29 -30.74 15.95
C HIS A 206 -27.38 -31.76 15.63
N ALA A 207 -27.45 -32.90 16.34
CA ALA A 207 -28.38 -34.00 16.07
C ALA A 207 -29.86 -33.60 15.93
N SER A 208 -30.29 -32.54 16.63
CA SER A 208 -31.66 -31.98 16.53
C SER A 208 -31.97 -31.27 15.21
N GLN A 209 -30.95 -30.93 14.42
CA GLN A 209 -31.01 -30.25 13.12
C GLN A 209 -30.74 -31.21 11.97
N LYS A 210 -30.92 -32.53 12.18
CA LYS A 210 -30.68 -33.55 11.17
C LYS A 210 -31.40 -33.23 9.86
N ASP A 211 -30.68 -33.43 8.75
CA ASP A 211 -31.13 -33.16 7.38
C ASP A 211 -31.43 -31.67 7.07
N GLN A 212 -31.02 -30.75 7.95
CA GLN A 212 -31.07 -29.30 7.72
C GLN A 212 -29.64 -28.74 7.56
N PRO A 213 -29.46 -27.60 6.87
CA PRO A 213 -28.19 -26.89 6.85
C PRO A 213 -27.82 -26.40 8.26
N VAL A 214 -26.61 -26.72 8.70
CA VAL A 214 -26.11 -26.37 10.04
C VAL A 214 -24.99 -25.35 9.92
N SER A 215 -25.03 -24.32 10.77
CA SER A 215 -23.93 -23.36 10.92
C SER A 215 -22.88 -23.89 11.89
N VAL A 216 -21.68 -24.20 11.38
CA VAL A 216 -20.53 -24.66 12.18
C VAL A 216 -19.37 -23.68 12.08
N GLN A 217 -18.54 -23.60 13.11
CA GLN A 217 -17.31 -22.82 13.06
C GLN A 217 -16.12 -23.72 12.73
N ARG A 218 -15.43 -23.42 11.63
CA ARG A 218 -14.18 -24.09 11.24
C ARG A 218 -13.04 -23.10 11.17
N TRP A 219 -11.86 -23.53 11.60
CA TRP A 219 -10.65 -22.72 11.55
C TRP A 219 -9.90 -22.97 10.24
N ARG A 220 -9.55 -21.90 9.50
CA ARG A 220 -8.69 -22.01 8.32
C ARG A 220 -7.77 -20.81 8.15
N GLN A 221 -6.64 -21.04 7.49
CA GLN A 221 -5.81 -19.98 6.93
C GLN A 221 -6.47 -19.47 5.65
N LYS A 222 -6.90 -18.21 5.63
CA LYS A 222 -7.51 -17.60 4.44
C LYS A 222 -6.43 -17.26 3.40
N ARG A 223 -6.81 -17.19 2.12
CA ARG A 223 -5.93 -16.69 1.06
C ARG A 223 -5.66 -15.21 1.30
N VAL A 224 -4.49 -14.74 0.90
CA VAL A 224 -4.15 -13.31 0.96
C VAL A 224 -5.18 -12.46 0.18
N THR A 225 -5.74 -13.00 -0.90
CA THR A 225 -6.78 -12.36 -1.72
C THR A 225 -8.13 -12.21 -1.02
N GLU A 226 -8.34 -12.82 0.14
CA GLU A 226 -9.59 -12.67 0.90
C GLU A 226 -9.58 -11.43 1.82
N TYR A 227 -8.46 -10.71 1.88
CA TYR A 227 -8.28 -9.51 2.70
C TYR A 227 -8.23 -8.24 1.84
N PHE A 228 -8.52 -7.09 2.44
CA PHE A 228 -7.91 -5.85 1.98
C PHE A 228 -6.42 -5.89 2.28
N ARG A 229 -5.59 -5.45 1.33
CA ARG A 229 -4.13 -5.53 1.47
C ARG A 229 -3.46 -4.20 1.23
N TYR A 230 -2.41 -3.94 2.00
CA TYR A 230 -1.44 -2.92 1.63
C TYR A 230 -0.72 -3.41 0.38
N VAL A 231 -0.57 -2.54 -0.60
CA VAL A 231 0.11 -2.84 -1.86
C VAL A 231 1.09 -1.72 -2.17
N GLN A 232 2.31 -2.07 -2.56
CA GLN A 232 3.31 -1.09 -3.02
C GLN A 232 4.04 -1.53 -4.28
N ARG A 233 4.61 -0.57 -4.99
CA ARG A 233 5.61 -0.89 -6.03
C ARG A 233 6.88 -1.41 -5.35
N ARG A 234 7.32 -2.61 -5.74
CA ARG A 234 8.59 -3.19 -5.26
C ARG A 234 9.77 -2.40 -5.82
N ARG A 235 9.79 -2.20 -7.14
CA ARG A 235 10.81 -1.40 -7.84
C ARG A 235 10.55 0.09 -7.63
N ILE A 236 11.56 0.80 -7.11
CA ILE A 236 11.50 2.22 -6.80
C ILE A 236 12.58 3.02 -7.54
N SER A 237 12.37 4.32 -7.67
CA SER A 237 13.36 5.25 -8.21
C SER A 237 13.60 6.36 -7.20
N THR A 238 14.82 6.42 -6.66
CA THR A 238 15.24 7.46 -5.70
C THR A 238 15.40 8.83 -6.36
N SER A 239 15.30 8.94 -7.69
CA SER A 239 15.29 10.23 -8.39
C SER A 239 13.89 10.85 -8.51
N MET A 240 12.83 10.09 -8.21
CA MET A 240 11.47 10.60 -8.21
C MET A 240 11.20 11.48 -6.97
N GLU A 241 10.21 12.35 -7.08
CA GLU A 241 9.75 13.16 -5.95
C GLU A 241 9.21 12.28 -4.83
N ARG A 242 8.39 11.28 -5.20
CA ARG A 242 7.85 10.24 -4.32
C ARG A 242 8.39 8.88 -4.73
N THR A 243 8.93 8.15 -3.75
CA THR A 243 9.63 6.87 -3.91
C THR A 243 8.74 5.71 -3.45
N LEU A 244 8.12 5.86 -2.27
CA LEU A 244 7.27 4.84 -1.66
C LEU A 244 5.83 5.02 -2.16
N ILE A 245 5.49 4.30 -3.23
CA ILE A 245 4.19 4.36 -3.87
C ILE A 245 3.34 3.19 -3.39
N SER A 246 2.31 3.49 -2.60
CA SER A 246 1.45 2.49 -1.96
C SER A 246 -0.04 2.87 -1.96
N ILE A 247 -0.87 1.84 -1.93
CA ILE A 247 -2.34 1.90 -1.89
C ILE A 247 -2.91 0.74 -1.06
N VAL A 248 -4.22 0.76 -0.82
CA VAL A 248 -4.98 -0.42 -0.39
C VAL A 248 -5.59 -1.10 -1.61
N ALA A 249 -5.45 -2.42 -1.74
CA ALA A 249 -6.12 -3.21 -2.77
C ALA A 249 -7.30 -3.99 -2.18
N PRO A 250 -8.41 -4.16 -2.93
CA PRO A 250 -9.59 -4.86 -2.45
C PRO A 250 -9.38 -6.39 -2.41
N PRO A 251 -10.25 -7.11 -1.69
CA PRO A 251 -10.37 -8.57 -1.81
C PRO A 251 -10.60 -8.99 -3.27
N GLY A 252 -10.27 -10.24 -3.59
CA GLY A 252 -10.30 -10.84 -4.92
C GLY A 252 -9.08 -10.48 -5.78
N ALA A 253 -8.65 -9.22 -5.77
CA ALA A 253 -7.57 -8.73 -6.64
C ALA A 253 -6.24 -9.45 -6.39
N ALA A 254 -5.55 -9.82 -7.46
CA ALA A 254 -4.19 -10.36 -7.41
C ALA A 254 -3.16 -9.32 -7.87
N HIS A 255 -1.86 -9.58 -7.69
CA HIS A 255 -0.80 -8.75 -8.25
C HIS A 255 0.37 -9.59 -8.77
N ILE A 256 1.14 -8.99 -9.65
CA ILE A 256 2.41 -9.54 -10.13
C ILE A 256 3.58 -9.11 -9.23
N HIS A 257 4.67 -9.88 -9.27
CA HIS A 257 5.88 -9.74 -8.43
C HIS A 257 6.56 -8.35 -8.40
N PRO A 258 6.53 -7.50 -9.46
CA PRO A 258 6.96 -6.09 -9.36
C PRO A 258 6.17 -5.24 -8.34
N VAL A 259 5.16 -5.83 -7.70
CA VAL A 259 4.36 -5.31 -6.62
C VAL A 259 4.55 -6.22 -5.40
N LEU A 260 4.62 -5.62 -4.21
CA LEU A 260 4.63 -6.32 -2.92
C LEU A 260 3.31 -6.03 -2.21
N SER A 261 2.73 -7.01 -1.51
CA SER A 261 1.59 -6.77 -0.63
C SER A 261 1.77 -7.30 0.79
N LEU A 262 1.11 -6.64 1.74
CA LEU A 262 0.98 -7.07 3.12
C LEU A 262 -0.50 -7.25 3.46
N ALA A 263 -0.86 -8.41 4.00
CA ALA A 263 -2.15 -8.65 4.65
C ALA A 263 -2.01 -8.39 6.15
N PHE A 264 -3.05 -7.87 6.79
CA PHE A 264 -3.09 -7.59 8.23
C PHE A 264 -4.33 -8.25 8.84
N LYS A 265 -4.24 -8.67 10.10
CA LYS A 265 -5.40 -9.25 10.84
C LYS A 265 -6.56 -8.27 11.05
N THR A 266 -6.30 -6.95 11.02
CA THR A 266 -7.34 -5.94 11.27
C THR A 266 -7.25 -4.78 10.28
N ALA A 267 -8.39 -4.24 9.86
CA ALA A 267 -8.42 -3.09 8.95
C ALA A 267 -7.84 -1.80 9.56
N HIS A 268 -7.92 -1.64 10.89
CA HIS A 268 -7.31 -0.50 11.57
C HIS A 268 -5.79 -0.48 11.43
N VAL A 269 -5.14 -1.64 11.56
CA VAL A 269 -3.69 -1.76 11.36
C VAL A 269 -3.34 -1.49 9.89
N LEU A 270 -4.07 -2.10 8.95
CA LEU A 270 -3.90 -1.88 7.52
C LEU A 270 -3.98 -0.39 7.14
N THR A 271 -5.05 0.30 7.55
CA THR A 271 -5.28 1.70 7.19
C THR A 271 -4.27 2.63 7.86
N SER A 272 -3.92 2.38 9.13
CA SER A 272 -2.88 3.17 9.81
C SER A 272 -1.53 3.00 9.13
N PHE A 273 -1.06 1.77 8.90
CA PHE A 273 0.23 1.55 8.26
C PHE A 273 0.27 2.13 6.84
N THR A 274 -0.79 1.89 6.05
CA THR A 274 -0.86 2.42 4.69
C THR A 274 -0.77 3.94 4.68
N GLY A 275 -1.50 4.64 5.56
CA GLY A 275 -1.41 6.10 5.67
C GLY A 275 -0.04 6.61 6.10
N LEU A 276 0.65 5.90 6.98
CA LEU A 276 2.03 6.25 7.36
C LEU A 276 2.99 6.17 6.17
N THR A 277 2.82 5.19 5.28
CA THR A 277 3.61 5.09 4.05
C THR A 277 3.32 6.20 3.03
N HIS A 278 2.20 6.91 3.16
CA HIS A 278 1.91 8.08 2.32
C HIS A 278 2.68 9.33 2.78
N SER A 279 3.27 9.32 3.97
CA SER A 279 4.03 10.45 4.52
C SER A 279 5.37 10.67 3.80
N THR A 280 5.82 11.93 3.79
CA THR A 280 7.18 12.28 3.33
C THR A 280 8.27 11.72 4.25
N ILE A 281 7.95 11.42 5.51
CA ILE A 281 8.89 10.84 6.48
C ILE A 281 9.25 9.40 6.08
N TYR A 282 8.26 8.58 5.73
CA TYR A 282 8.53 7.20 5.30
C TYR A 282 9.12 7.17 3.89
N ASP A 283 8.69 8.08 3.01
CA ASP A 283 9.34 8.27 1.72
C ASP A 283 10.82 8.60 1.88
N PHE A 284 11.17 9.53 2.78
CA PHE A 284 12.55 9.86 3.13
C PHE A 284 13.32 8.66 3.67
N PHE A 285 12.74 7.89 4.59
CA PHE A 285 13.38 6.68 5.12
C PHE A 285 13.74 5.73 3.98
N VAL A 286 12.77 5.38 3.13
CA VAL A 286 12.99 4.48 1.99
C VAL A 286 14.02 5.04 1.02
N LYS A 287 13.93 6.33 0.68
CA LYS A 287 14.86 7.01 -0.21
C LYS A 287 16.28 7.03 0.33
N SER A 288 16.44 7.20 1.64
CA SER A 288 17.74 7.19 2.33
C SER A 288 18.41 5.82 2.33
N THR A 289 17.68 4.73 2.09
CA THR A 289 18.29 3.39 1.95
C THR A 289 19.12 3.25 0.67
N GLY A 290 18.86 4.06 -0.35
CA GLY A 290 19.50 3.94 -1.66
C GLY A 290 19.15 2.68 -2.45
N LEU A 291 18.17 1.89 -2.00
CA LEU A 291 17.77 0.64 -2.65
C LEU A 291 16.97 0.90 -3.94
N GLY A 292 17.10 0.00 -4.91
CA GLY A 292 16.26 -0.04 -6.12
C GLY A 292 14.98 -0.87 -5.94
N ASP A 293 14.95 -1.73 -4.92
CA ASP A 293 13.83 -2.59 -4.58
C ASP A 293 13.50 -2.50 -3.09
N VAL A 294 12.21 -2.44 -2.75
CA VAL A 294 11.69 -2.41 -1.39
C VAL A 294 10.91 -3.69 -1.12
N TYR A 295 11.40 -4.44 -0.15
CA TYR A 295 10.80 -5.67 0.35
C TYR A 295 10.35 -5.52 1.81
N ASP A 296 9.73 -6.55 2.35
CA ASP A 296 9.35 -6.61 3.77
C ASP A 296 10.54 -6.39 4.72
N SER A 297 11.74 -6.84 4.35
CA SER A 297 12.98 -6.56 5.09
C SER A 297 13.26 -5.07 5.30
N THR A 298 12.70 -4.20 4.46
CA THR A 298 12.77 -2.74 4.61
C THR A 298 11.55 -2.19 5.32
N LEU A 299 10.35 -2.69 4.99
CA LEU A 299 9.10 -2.22 5.59
C LEU A 299 8.99 -2.56 7.09
N SER A 300 9.42 -3.76 7.48
CA SER A 300 9.48 -4.24 8.86
C SER A 300 10.28 -3.30 9.78
N ARG A 301 11.24 -2.54 9.24
CA ARG A 301 12.07 -1.57 9.97
C ARG A 301 11.46 -0.17 10.06
N LEU A 302 10.34 0.08 9.42
CA LEU A 302 9.63 1.36 9.57
C LEU A 302 9.03 1.45 10.98
N PRO A 303 9.00 2.64 11.60
CA PRO A 303 8.18 2.88 12.78
C PRO A 303 6.74 2.38 12.58
N TYR A 304 6.01 2.10 13.65
CA TYR A 304 4.59 1.78 13.53
C TYR A 304 3.79 2.35 14.70
N PHE A 305 2.67 2.98 14.38
CA PHE A 305 1.66 3.46 15.33
C PHE A 305 0.29 3.56 14.69
N VAL A 306 -0.74 3.59 15.52
CA VAL A 306 -2.13 3.80 15.09
C VAL A 306 -2.47 5.28 15.23
N SER A 307 -3.14 5.83 14.21
CA SER A 307 -3.61 7.22 14.24
C SER A 307 -4.92 7.34 13.48
N GLN A 308 -6.00 7.64 14.21
CA GLN A 308 -7.34 7.76 13.65
C GLN A 308 -7.44 8.84 12.55
N PRO A 309 -6.84 10.04 12.69
CA PRO A 309 -6.77 11.00 11.60
C PRO A 309 -6.07 10.45 10.35
N VAL A 310 -4.98 9.68 10.51
CA VAL A 310 -4.24 9.07 9.39
C VAL A 310 -5.07 7.98 8.71
N SER A 311 -5.72 7.10 9.48
CA SER A 311 -6.64 6.08 8.95
C SER A 311 -7.77 6.72 8.14
N LEU A 312 -8.36 7.83 8.59
CA LEU A 312 -9.37 8.55 7.83
C LEU A 312 -8.85 9.05 6.48
N ARG A 313 -7.69 9.73 6.45
CA ARG A 313 -7.12 10.23 5.17
C ARG A 313 -6.81 9.07 4.23
N THR A 314 -6.33 7.95 4.78
CA THR A 314 -6.10 6.72 4.01
C THR A 314 -7.37 6.20 3.39
N ALA A 315 -8.45 6.12 4.18
CA ALA A 315 -9.74 5.65 3.72
C ALA A 315 -10.33 6.57 2.64
N ILE A 316 -10.33 7.89 2.84
CA ILE A 316 -10.82 8.86 1.83
C ILE A 316 -10.04 8.75 0.50
N LEU A 317 -8.72 8.56 0.56
CA LEU A 317 -7.89 8.51 -0.64
C LEU A 317 -7.96 7.16 -1.38
N ASN A 318 -8.26 6.05 -0.68
CA ASN A 318 -8.22 4.71 -1.28
C ASN A 318 -9.59 4.10 -1.54
N CYS A 319 -10.59 4.38 -0.70
CA CYS A 319 -11.93 3.83 -0.84
C CYS A 319 -12.71 4.64 -1.90
N LEU A 320 -12.37 4.44 -3.18
CA LEU A 320 -12.90 5.23 -4.30
C LEU A 320 -14.04 4.55 -5.07
N THR A 321 -14.22 3.24 -4.93
CA THR A 321 -15.24 2.43 -5.62
C THR A 321 -15.96 1.51 -4.64
N THR A 322 -17.14 1.02 -4.98
CA THR A 322 -17.98 0.13 -4.15
C THR A 322 -17.26 -1.13 -3.65
N HIS A 323 -16.20 -1.56 -4.35
CA HIS A 323 -15.29 -2.63 -3.93
C HIS A 323 -14.58 -2.38 -2.60
N TYR A 324 -14.56 -1.12 -2.12
CA TYR A 324 -13.99 -0.73 -0.83
C TYR A 324 -15.02 -0.47 0.27
N SER A 325 -16.33 -0.57 -0.02
CA SER A 325 -17.38 -0.28 0.96
C SER A 325 -17.23 -1.10 2.25
N PRO A 326 -16.88 -2.41 2.22
CA PRO A 326 -16.66 -3.17 3.45
C PRO A 326 -15.52 -2.61 4.31
N LEU A 327 -14.41 -2.18 3.69
CA LEU A 327 -13.31 -1.56 4.43
C LEU A 327 -13.73 -0.23 5.05
N TRP A 328 -14.44 0.61 4.28
CA TRP A 328 -14.95 1.88 4.76
C TRP A 328 -15.84 1.68 5.98
N ALA A 329 -16.84 0.80 5.88
CA ALA A 329 -17.76 0.49 6.97
C ALA A 329 -17.03 -0.07 8.21
N GLU A 330 -16.01 -0.91 8.03
CA GLU A 330 -15.23 -1.47 9.15
C GLU A 330 -14.41 -0.40 9.88
N VAL A 331 -13.77 0.53 9.15
CA VAL A 331 -12.89 1.53 9.77
C VAL A 331 -13.58 2.84 10.13
N PHE A 332 -14.80 3.07 9.64
CA PHE A 332 -15.55 4.28 9.91
C PHE A 332 -15.85 4.42 11.40
N THR A 333 -15.68 5.64 11.91
CA THR A 333 -16.07 5.98 13.27
C THR A 333 -16.76 7.34 13.27
N PRO A 334 -17.75 7.59 14.14
CA PRO A 334 -18.42 8.89 14.21
C PRO A 334 -17.45 10.06 14.45
N ALA A 335 -16.29 9.83 15.09
CA ALA A 335 -15.27 10.85 15.28
C ALA A 335 -14.61 11.34 13.97
N PHE A 336 -14.78 10.65 12.85
CA PHE A 336 -14.33 11.14 11.54
C PHE A 336 -15.08 12.41 11.12
N THR A 337 -16.34 12.57 11.51
CA THR A 337 -17.17 13.72 11.10
C THR A 337 -16.82 15.02 11.82
N THR A 338 -16.00 14.95 12.88
CA THR A 338 -15.52 16.11 13.64
C THR A 338 -14.19 16.64 13.13
N GLN A 339 -13.57 15.97 12.16
CA GLN A 339 -12.30 16.38 11.57
C GLN A 339 -12.47 17.63 10.70
N ARG A 340 -11.37 18.35 10.48
CA ARG A 340 -11.32 19.55 9.63
C ARG A 340 -10.05 19.57 8.79
N TRP A 341 -10.08 20.36 7.73
CA TRP A 341 -8.90 20.68 6.95
C TRP A 341 -7.93 21.52 7.77
N SER A 342 -6.62 21.32 7.58
CA SER A 342 -5.58 22.14 8.22
C SER A 342 -5.47 23.55 7.63
N GLN A 343 -6.15 23.79 6.51
CA GLN A 343 -6.29 25.10 5.86
C GLN A 343 -7.79 25.43 5.77
N PRO A 344 -8.42 25.88 6.86
CA PRO A 344 -9.87 26.10 6.90
C PRO A 344 -10.34 27.16 5.91
N ASP A 345 -9.47 28.08 5.51
CA ASP A 345 -9.79 29.19 4.61
C ASP A 345 -9.48 28.89 3.14
N ASN A 346 -9.04 27.66 2.79
CA ASN A 346 -8.74 27.31 1.40
C ASN A 346 -10.05 27.00 0.65
N PRO A 347 -10.46 27.80 -0.35
CA PRO A 347 -11.76 27.64 -1.01
C PRO A 347 -11.90 26.34 -1.80
N ARG A 348 -10.80 25.63 -2.06
CA ARG A 348 -10.79 24.31 -2.72
C ARG A 348 -11.13 23.16 -1.78
N LEU A 349 -11.21 23.42 -0.48
CA LEU A 349 -11.43 22.41 0.57
C LEU A 349 -12.73 22.70 1.30
N PRO A 350 -13.85 22.03 0.95
CA PRO A 350 -15.15 22.32 1.56
C PRO A 350 -15.11 22.14 3.09
N PRO A 351 -15.56 23.14 3.87
CA PRO A 351 -15.44 23.12 5.33
C PRO A 351 -16.32 22.07 6.02
N ASP A 352 -17.35 21.60 5.32
CA ASP A 352 -18.31 20.59 5.76
C ASP A 352 -18.05 19.20 5.17
N PHE A 353 -16.97 19.03 4.39
CA PHE A 353 -16.59 17.75 3.77
C PHE A 353 -16.63 16.59 4.79
N PHE A 354 -15.98 16.75 5.94
CA PHE A 354 -15.93 15.72 6.97
C PHE A 354 -17.28 15.48 7.65
N ALA A 355 -18.05 16.54 7.88
CA ALA A 355 -19.37 16.45 8.51
C ALA A 355 -20.38 15.68 7.64
N ARG A 356 -20.14 15.61 6.32
CA ARG A 356 -20.96 14.89 5.35
C ARG A 356 -20.51 13.45 5.08
N LEU A 357 -19.51 12.95 5.81
CA LEU A 357 -19.03 11.58 5.59
C LEU A 357 -20.11 10.54 5.96
N PRO A 358 -20.55 9.71 5.01
CA PRO A 358 -21.51 8.64 5.27
C PRO A 358 -20.86 7.49 6.07
N PRO A 359 -21.61 6.82 6.97
CA PRO A 359 -21.11 5.69 7.74
C PRO A 359 -21.02 4.37 6.95
N GLU A 360 -21.93 4.13 6.00
CA GLU A 360 -22.11 2.81 5.37
C GLU A 360 -21.76 2.75 3.87
N GLU A 361 -21.64 3.90 3.20
CA GLU A 361 -21.36 3.98 1.76
C GLU A 361 -20.12 4.81 1.50
N ILE A 362 -19.46 4.58 0.37
CA ILE A 362 -18.35 5.42 -0.07
C ILE A 362 -18.91 6.75 -0.57
N LEU A 363 -18.19 7.85 -0.28
CA LEU A 363 -18.51 9.18 -0.80
C LEU A 363 -18.51 9.21 -2.33
N ARG A 364 -19.68 9.04 -2.95
CA ARG A 364 -19.98 9.55 -4.29
C ARG A 364 -21.42 10.02 -4.37
N GLN A 365 -21.67 11.22 -3.84
CA GLN A 365 -22.87 11.96 -4.22
C GLN A 365 -22.69 12.47 -5.66
N GLY A 366 -23.26 11.75 -6.63
CA GLY A 366 -23.64 12.37 -7.90
C GLY A 366 -24.68 13.47 -7.63
N GLY A 367 -24.33 14.72 -7.89
CA GLY A 367 -25.23 15.87 -7.79
C GLY A 367 -24.45 17.18 -7.93
N GLY A 368 -24.56 17.83 -9.10
CA GLY A 368 -23.76 18.98 -9.49
C GLY A 368 -23.66 20.10 -8.45
N VAL A 369 -22.43 20.55 -8.22
CA VAL A 369 -22.16 21.93 -7.86
C VAL A 369 -21.93 22.66 -9.17
N GLY A 370 -22.76 23.67 -9.41
CA GLY A 370 -22.88 24.37 -10.68
C GLY A 370 -21.56 24.84 -11.27
N GLY A 371 -21.55 24.94 -12.59
CA GLY A 371 -20.47 25.54 -13.35
C GLY A 371 -20.07 26.88 -12.75
N VAL A 372 -18.77 27.02 -12.55
CA VAL A 372 -18.12 28.32 -12.62
C VAL A 372 -17.12 28.20 -13.76
N GLU A 373 -17.49 28.84 -14.86
CA GLU A 373 -16.60 29.16 -15.96
C GLU A 373 -15.30 29.79 -15.42
N ALA A 374 -14.18 29.39 -16.01
CA ALA A 374 -12.98 30.22 -16.11
C ALA A 374 -12.40 30.05 -17.50
#